data_AF-A0A9Q0V4M8-F1
#
_entry.id   AF-A0A9Q0V4M8-F1
#
_cell.length_a   1.000
_cell.length_b   1.000
_cell.length_c   1.000
_cell.angle_alpha   90.00
_cell.angle_beta   90.00
_cell.angle_gamma   90.00
#
_symmetry.space_group_name_H-M   'P 1'
#
loop_
_entity.id
_entity.type
_entity.pdbx_description
1 polymer ?
#
loop_
_entity_poly.entity_id
_entity_poly.type
_entity_poly.pdbx_seq_one_letter_code
_entity_poly.pdbx_strand_id
1 'polypeptide(L)'
;MKTVGVKPDSVTFVGLLTASNHAGLVDEGLVYFNSMERTYGISPEIEHFSCLIDLLGRAGRLNEAEEYMKKFPFAHDTVVLGSLLSACRLHGDVDTGKRFARQLLKLQPVTTSPYVLLSNLYASDEMWDGVVEAWKLLKGSGLKKEPGHSLIEVKGTFEKFTVVDFSHSRTEEIMDILKTLSWEAIESLVPVI
;
A
#
# COMPACT_ATOMS: atom_id res chain seq x y z
N MET A 1 7.59 4.86 -28.24
CA MET A 1 8.61 5.83 -27.77
C MET A 1 9.94 5.68 -28.47
N LYS A 2 10.74 4.63 -28.20
CA LYS A 2 12.08 4.49 -28.83
C LYS A 2 12.02 4.36 -30.36
N THR A 3 11.09 3.59 -30.89
CA THR A 3 10.91 3.35 -32.34
C THR A 3 10.53 4.60 -33.13
N VAL A 4 9.95 5.60 -32.47
CA VAL A 4 9.55 6.88 -33.06
C VAL A 4 10.48 8.02 -32.65
N GLY A 5 11.64 7.72 -32.05
CA GLY A 5 12.66 8.70 -31.67
C GLY A 5 12.31 9.61 -30.48
N VAL A 6 11.21 9.34 -29.77
CA VAL A 6 10.81 10.13 -28.59
C VAL A 6 11.60 9.68 -27.38
N LYS A 7 12.34 10.60 -26.75
CA LYS A 7 13.11 10.35 -25.54
C LYS A 7 12.17 10.25 -24.33
N PRO A 8 12.30 9.19 -23.51
CA PRO A 8 11.66 9.13 -22.20
C PRO A 8 12.10 10.28 -21.30
N ASP A 9 11.20 10.73 -20.44
CA ASP A 9 11.45 11.69 -19.36
C ASP A 9 11.20 11.04 -17.98
N SER A 10 11.37 11.82 -16.91
CA SER A 10 11.12 11.42 -15.52
C SER A 10 9.73 10.76 -15.36
N VAL A 11 8.68 11.42 -15.84
CA VAL A 11 7.30 10.92 -15.75
C VAL A 11 7.11 9.58 -16.49
N THR A 12 7.75 9.42 -17.64
CA THR A 12 7.74 8.15 -18.39
C THR A 12 8.27 7.00 -17.54
N PHE A 13 9.35 7.22 -16.79
CA PHE A 13 9.95 6.18 -15.95
C PHE A 13 9.11 5.85 -14.72
N VAL A 14 8.43 6.84 -14.12
CA VAL A 14 7.41 6.55 -13.10
C VAL A 14 6.36 5.59 -13.68
N GLY A 15 5.82 5.90 -14.87
CA GLY A 15 4.84 5.04 -15.53
C GLY A 15 5.34 3.61 -15.80
N LEU A 16 6.58 3.46 -16.28
CA LEU A 16 7.21 2.15 -16.51
C LEU A 16 7.37 1.36 -15.21
N LEU A 17 7.81 2.00 -14.13
CA LEU A 17 8.00 1.37 -12.83
C LEU A 17 6.67 0.99 -12.18
N THR A 18 5.66 1.86 -12.25
CA THR A 18 4.30 1.57 -11.79
C THR A 18 3.70 0.39 -12.54
N ALA A 19 3.82 0.35 -13.86
CA ALA A 19 3.35 -0.78 -14.67
C ALA A 19 4.06 -2.10 -14.29
N SER A 20 5.39 -2.04 -14.11
CA SER A 20 6.18 -3.21 -13.70
C SER A 20 5.76 -3.71 -12.32
N ASN A 21 5.45 -2.78 -11.40
CA ASN A 21 4.97 -3.09 -10.06
C ASN A 21 3.60 -3.78 -10.07
N HIS A 22 2.63 -3.28 -10.85
CA HIS A 22 1.34 -3.95 -11.02
C HIS A 22 1.44 -5.32 -11.69
N ALA A 23 2.37 -5.48 -12.63
CA ALA A 23 2.59 -6.74 -13.35
C ALA A 23 3.50 -7.74 -12.62
N GLY A 24 4.13 -7.33 -11.49
CA GLY A 24 5.11 -8.16 -10.79
C GLY A 24 6.42 -8.39 -11.56
N LEU A 25 6.74 -7.53 -12.53
CA LEU A 25 7.92 -7.62 -13.39
C LEU A 25 9.14 -6.98 -12.71
N VAL A 26 9.68 -7.67 -11.71
CA VAL A 26 10.70 -7.11 -10.81
C VAL A 26 12.00 -6.82 -11.54
N ASP A 27 12.48 -7.76 -12.35
CA ASP A 27 13.77 -7.65 -13.03
C ASP A 27 13.71 -6.59 -14.15
N GLU A 28 12.61 -6.51 -14.88
CA GLU A 28 12.36 -5.45 -15.85
C GLU A 28 12.28 -4.08 -15.18
N GLY A 29 11.60 -3.98 -14.03
CA GLY A 29 11.53 -2.75 -13.25
C GLY A 29 12.91 -2.26 -12.81
N LEU A 30 13.79 -3.17 -12.37
CA LEU A 30 15.18 -2.87 -12.05
C LEU A 30 15.97 -2.41 -13.27
N VAL A 31 15.77 -3.04 -14.42
CA VAL A 31 16.40 -2.62 -15.69
C VAL A 31 15.95 -1.20 -16.04
N TYR A 32 14.65 -0.89 -15.94
CA TYR A 32 14.14 0.45 -16.21
C TYR A 32 14.73 1.48 -15.26
N PHE A 33 14.69 1.22 -13.94
CA PHE A 33 15.23 2.13 -12.92
C PHE A 33 16.70 2.44 -13.17
N ASN A 34 17.53 1.41 -13.38
CA ASN A 34 18.97 1.59 -13.61
C ASN A 34 19.28 2.27 -14.96
N SER A 35 18.42 2.08 -15.97
CA SER A 35 18.61 2.71 -17.28
C SER A 35 18.39 4.23 -17.26
N MET A 36 17.59 4.75 -16.32
CA MET A 36 17.30 6.18 -16.19
C MET A 36 18.58 7.02 -16.18
N GLU A 37 19.46 6.74 -15.23
CA GLU A 37 20.71 7.48 -15.09
C GLU A 37 21.72 7.05 -16.15
N ARG A 38 21.93 5.73 -16.32
CA ARG A 38 22.98 5.18 -17.18
C ARG A 38 22.80 5.48 -18.68
N THR A 39 21.55 5.50 -19.14
CA THR A 39 21.23 5.62 -20.58
C THR A 39 20.61 6.97 -20.92
N TYR A 40 19.78 7.52 -20.03
CA TYR A 40 19.02 8.74 -20.30
C TYR A 40 19.52 9.97 -19.53
N GLY A 41 20.47 9.80 -18.60
CA GLY A 41 20.99 10.89 -17.77
C GLY A 41 19.95 11.47 -16.82
N ILE A 42 18.92 10.71 -16.49
CA ILE A 42 17.83 11.12 -15.59
C ILE A 42 18.14 10.59 -14.20
N SER A 43 18.41 11.48 -13.25
CA SER A 43 18.64 11.11 -11.86
C SER A 43 17.33 10.64 -11.21
N PRO A 44 17.33 9.56 -10.43
CA PRO A 44 16.14 9.11 -9.72
C PRO A 44 15.65 10.12 -8.68
N GLU A 45 14.38 10.48 -8.81
CA GLU A 45 13.62 11.27 -7.82
C GLU A 45 12.79 10.35 -6.89
N ILE A 46 12.17 10.93 -5.87
CA ILE A 46 11.47 10.18 -4.81
C ILE A 46 10.33 9.31 -5.36
N GLU A 47 9.65 9.75 -6.42
CA GLU A 47 8.55 9.04 -7.07
C GLU A 47 9.03 7.73 -7.70
N HIS A 48 10.16 7.76 -8.40
CA HIS A 48 10.78 6.58 -9.00
C HIS A 48 11.27 5.62 -7.92
N PHE A 49 11.93 6.18 -6.91
CA PHE A 49 12.49 5.40 -5.82
C PHE A 49 11.39 4.70 -5.01
N SER A 50 10.29 5.40 -4.73
CA SER A 50 9.11 4.81 -4.08
C SER A 50 8.53 3.66 -4.88
N CYS A 51 8.41 3.81 -6.22
CA CYS A 51 7.94 2.73 -7.08
C CYS A 51 8.87 1.51 -7.07
N LEU A 52 10.18 1.72 -7.06
CA LEU A 52 11.18 0.64 -7.00
C LEU A 52 11.12 -0.11 -5.67
N ILE A 53 11.12 0.62 -4.55
CA ILE A 53 11.09 0.02 -3.21
C ILE A 53 9.81 -0.79 -3.00
N ASP A 54 8.70 -0.26 -3.47
CA ASP A 54 7.41 -0.93 -3.41
C ASP A 54 7.38 -2.21 -4.28
N LEU A 55 7.96 -2.17 -5.48
CA LEU A 55 8.13 -3.34 -6.35
C LEU A 55 8.97 -4.44 -5.68
N LEU A 56 10.15 -4.08 -5.15
CA LEU A 56 11.04 -5.01 -4.45
C LEU A 56 10.40 -5.57 -3.17
N GLY A 57 9.76 -4.71 -2.39
CA GLY A 57 9.08 -5.08 -1.15
C GLY A 57 7.95 -6.08 -1.40
N ARG A 58 7.07 -5.81 -2.37
CA ARG A 58 5.99 -6.75 -2.71
C ARG A 58 6.52 -8.11 -3.18
N ALA A 59 7.65 -8.13 -3.88
CA ALA A 59 8.32 -9.35 -4.31
C ALA A 59 9.09 -10.11 -3.21
N GLY A 60 9.18 -9.56 -1.99
CA GLY A 60 9.93 -10.18 -0.88
C GLY A 60 11.44 -9.96 -0.95
N ARG A 61 11.93 -9.11 -1.87
CA ARG A 61 13.35 -8.76 -2.02
C ARG A 61 13.74 -7.65 -1.03
N LEU A 62 13.41 -7.83 0.24
CA LEU A 62 13.60 -6.82 1.30
C LEU A 62 15.07 -6.40 1.49
N ASN A 63 15.99 -7.36 1.45
CA ASN A 63 17.42 -7.09 1.57
C ASN A 63 17.93 -6.17 0.45
N GLU A 64 17.49 -6.40 -0.79
CA GLU A 64 17.87 -5.56 -1.92
C GLU A 64 17.24 -4.17 -1.84
N ALA A 65 15.98 -4.09 -1.40
CA ALA A 65 15.35 -2.80 -1.14
C ALA A 65 16.13 -1.98 -0.11
N GLU A 66 16.63 -2.60 0.96
CA GLU A 66 17.52 -1.95 1.93
C GLU A 66 18.87 -1.52 1.35
N GLU A 67 19.45 -2.28 0.42
CA GLU A 67 20.66 -1.86 -0.29
C GLU A 67 20.42 -0.61 -1.13
N TYR A 68 19.26 -0.49 -1.78
CA TYR A 68 18.86 0.72 -2.49
C TYR A 68 18.67 1.90 -1.53
N MET A 69 18.07 1.70 -0.36
CA MET A 69 17.95 2.76 0.66
C MET A 69 19.31 3.31 1.11
N LYS A 70 20.36 2.49 1.14
CA LYS A 70 21.71 2.95 1.50
C LYS A 70 22.36 3.78 0.40
N LYS A 71 21.95 3.59 -0.86
CA LYS A 71 22.51 4.25 -2.05
C LYS A 71 21.88 5.61 -2.32
N PHE A 72 20.64 5.83 -1.88
CA PHE A 72 19.87 7.03 -2.21
C PHE A 72 19.47 7.82 -0.94
N PRO A 73 19.37 9.16 -1.01
CA PRO A 73 19.09 10.01 0.14
C PRO A 73 17.60 10.04 0.54
N PHE A 74 16.88 8.94 0.31
CA PHE A 74 15.43 8.81 0.52
C PHE A 74 15.06 7.83 1.64
N ALA A 75 16.05 7.34 2.40
CA ALA A 75 15.85 6.34 3.44
C ALA A 75 14.89 6.77 4.56
N HIS A 76 14.67 8.07 4.74
CA HIS A 76 13.77 8.64 5.75
C HIS A 76 12.42 9.10 5.19
N ASP A 77 12.14 8.84 3.91
CA ASP A 77 10.86 9.18 3.34
C ASP A 77 9.74 8.31 3.91
N THR A 78 8.60 8.94 4.21
CA THR A 78 7.47 8.27 4.87
C THR A 78 6.78 7.25 3.97
N VAL A 79 6.74 7.48 2.65
CA VAL A 79 6.17 6.55 1.67
C VAL A 79 7.08 5.34 1.54
N VAL A 80 8.39 5.55 1.39
CA VAL A 80 9.41 4.49 1.32
C VAL A 80 9.35 3.57 2.54
N LEU A 81 9.40 4.15 3.74
CA LEU A 81 9.35 3.38 4.98
C LEU A 81 7.99 2.67 5.15
N GLY A 82 6.89 3.31 4.72
CA GLY A 82 5.55 2.74 4.73
C GLY A 82 5.42 1.52 3.82
N SER A 83 5.95 1.61 2.60
CA SER A 83 5.99 0.50 1.64
C SER A 83 6.78 -0.69 2.18
N LEU A 84 7.93 -0.45 2.78
CA LEU A 84 8.75 -1.52 3.38
C LEU A 84 8.10 -2.13 4.61
N LEU A 85 7.48 -1.33 5.48
CA LEU A 85 6.73 -1.84 6.62
C LEU A 85 5.56 -2.74 6.15
N SER A 86 4.85 -2.32 5.10
CA SER A 86 3.77 -3.12 4.50
C SER A 86 4.30 -4.43 3.91
N ALA A 87 5.45 -4.39 3.24
CA ALA A 87 6.12 -5.57 2.70
C ALA A 87 6.60 -6.53 3.79
N CYS A 88 7.19 -6.01 4.88
CA CYS A 88 7.58 -6.81 6.04
C CYS A 88 6.39 -7.57 6.63
N ARG A 89 5.24 -6.89 6.77
CA ARG A 89 3.99 -7.53 7.21
C ARG A 89 3.53 -8.61 6.23
N LEU A 90 3.59 -8.33 4.92
CA LEU A 90 3.17 -9.29 3.88
C LEU A 90 4.00 -10.59 3.94
N HIS A 91 5.31 -10.46 4.19
CA HIS A 91 6.25 -11.59 4.19
C HIS A 91 6.58 -12.15 5.58
N GLY A 92 5.95 -11.62 6.64
CA GLY A 92 6.17 -12.08 8.02
C GLY A 92 7.53 -11.68 8.61
N ASP A 93 8.24 -10.69 8.05
CA ASP A 93 9.50 -10.18 8.61
C ASP A 93 9.23 -9.15 9.71
N VAL A 94 8.89 -9.66 10.88
CA VAL A 94 8.47 -8.86 12.03
C VAL A 94 9.58 -7.95 12.54
N ASP A 95 10.83 -8.43 12.56
CA ASP A 95 11.95 -7.69 13.14
C ASP A 95 12.38 -6.51 12.28
N THR A 96 12.46 -6.70 10.96
CA THR A 96 12.69 -5.61 10.02
C THR A 96 11.52 -4.63 10.02
N GLY A 97 10.29 -5.14 10.06
CA GLY A 97 9.08 -4.31 10.16
C GLY A 97 9.06 -3.42 11.41
N LYS A 98 9.39 -3.96 12.59
CA LYS A 98 9.53 -3.17 13.84
C LYS A 98 10.54 -2.04 13.65
N ARG A 99 11.64 -2.29 12.95
CA ARG A 99 12.70 -1.31 12.69
C ARG A 99 12.21 -0.15 11.82
N PHE A 100 11.47 -0.43 10.75
CA PHE A 100 10.87 0.61 9.89
C PHE A 100 9.74 1.36 10.58
N ALA A 101 8.88 0.68 11.34
CA ALA A 101 7.83 1.32 12.11
C ALA A 101 8.39 2.33 13.13
N ARG A 102 9.46 1.96 13.86
CA ARG A 102 10.13 2.88 14.79
C ARG A 102 10.70 4.11 14.07
N GLN A 103 11.23 3.95 12.86
CA GLN A 103 11.70 5.08 12.06
C GLN A 103 10.54 6.00 11.66
N LEU A 104 9.44 5.44 11.14
CA LEU A 104 8.23 6.20 10.80
C LEU A 104 7.68 6.99 11.99
N LEU A 105 7.59 6.36 13.16
CA LEU A 105 7.07 7.00 14.36
C LEU A 105 7.96 8.15 14.85
N LYS A 106 9.28 8.06 14.68
CA LYS A 106 10.22 9.15 14.99
C LYS A 106 10.00 10.38 14.12
N LEU A 107 9.44 10.22 12.92
CA LEU A 107 9.11 11.31 12.01
C LEU A 107 7.83 12.06 12.42
N GLN A 108 7.18 11.68 13.53
CA GLN A 108 5.92 12.27 14.01
C GLN A 108 4.84 12.27 12.92
N PRO A 109 4.35 11.08 12.53
CA PRO A 109 3.42 10.97 11.41
C PRO A 109 2.13 11.72 11.70
N VAL A 110 1.64 12.44 10.70
CA VAL A 110 0.38 13.21 10.77
C VAL A 110 -0.87 12.36 10.50
N THR A 111 -0.68 11.07 10.16
CA THR A 111 -1.77 10.14 9.85
C THR A 111 -1.73 8.93 10.78
N THR A 112 -2.87 8.26 10.92
CA THR A 112 -2.97 7.04 11.74
C THR A 112 -2.31 5.82 11.09
N SER A 113 -2.00 5.88 9.79
CA SER A 113 -1.59 4.72 8.99
C SER A 113 -0.34 4.01 9.52
N PRO A 114 0.75 4.69 9.94
CA PRO A 114 1.93 4.01 10.48
C PRO A 114 1.65 3.24 11.78
N TYR A 115 0.79 3.78 12.66
CA TYR A 115 0.38 3.10 13.89
C TYR A 115 -0.45 1.85 13.59
N VAL A 116 -1.37 1.94 12.63
CA VAL A 116 -2.20 0.80 12.19
C VAL A 116 -1.33 -0.28 11.55
N LEU A 117 -0.36 0.10 10.71
CA LEU A 117 0.58 -0.85 10.10
C LEU A 117 1.44 -1.56 11.16
N LEU A 118 1.94 -0.83 12.16
CA LEU A 118 2.67 -1.43 13.29
C LEU A 118 1.80 -2.40 14.09
N SER A 119 0.56 -2.01 14.41
CA SER A 119 -0.40 -2.89 15.08
C SER A 119 -0.65 -4.16 14.27
N ASN A 120 -0.85 -4.05 12.96
CA ASN A 120 -1.10 -5.20 12.10
C ASN A 120 0.12 -6.11 11.96
N LEU A 121 1.33 -5.55 11.96
CA LEU A 121 2.58 -6.32 11.98
C LEU A 121 2.71 -7.14 13.27
N TYR A 122 2.40 -6.56 14.42
CA TYR A 122 2.38 -7.32 15.68
C TYR A 122 1.30 -8.39 15.69
N ALA A 123 0.12 -8.09 15.16
CA ALA A 123 -0.97 -9.05 15.08
C ALA A 123 -0.66 -10.25 14.18
N SER A 124 0.10 -10.06 13.09
CA SER A 124 0.50 -11.17 12.21
C SER A 124 1.43 -12.20 12.86
N ASP A 125 2.02 -11.85 14.01
CA ASP A 125 2.92 -12.72 14.79
C ASP A 125 2.37 -13.01 16.20
N GLU A 126 1.05 -12.83 16.39
CA GLU A 126 0.34 -13.06 17.66
C GLU A 126 0.91 -12.26 18.86
N MET A 127 1.63 -11.18 18.60
CA MET A 127 2.25 -10.32 19.62
C MET A 127 1.23 -9.31 20.18
N TRP A 128 0.25 -9.78 20.94
CA TRP A 128 -0.84 -8.95 21.46
C TRP A 128 -0.39 -7.78 22.34
N ASP A 129 0.70 -7.91 23.09
CA ASP A 129 1.28 -6.81 23.86
C ASP A 129 1.76 -5.66 22.95
N GLY A 130 2.36 -6.00 21.81
CA GLY A 130 2.79 -5.02 20.80
C GLY A 130 1.60 -4.33 20.12
N VAL A 131 0.52 -5.08 19.85
CA VAL A 131 -0.75 -4.51 19.36
C VAL A 131 -1.24 -3.43 20.34
N VAL A 132 -1.29 -3.75 21.64
CA VAL A 132 -1.72 -2.81 22.67
C VAL A 132 -0.81 -1.58 22.75
N GLU A 133 0.51 -1.76 22.62
CA GLU A 133 1.47 -0.64 22.57
C GLU A 133 1.22 0.29 21.38
N ALA A 134 1.04 -0.26 20.17
CA ALA A 134 0.76 0.52 18.97
C ALA A 134 -0.52 1.37 19.12
N TRP A 135 -1.57 0.80 19.74
CA TRP A 135 -2.80 1.52 20.05
C TRP A 135 -2.62 2.60 21.13
N LYS A 136 -1.78 2.37 22.14
CA LYS A 136 -1.44 3.39 23.14
C LYS A 136 -0.71 4.57 22.49
N LEU A 137 0.24 4.30 21.60
CA LEU A 137 0.96 5.33 20.85
C LEU A 137 0.01 6.14 19.96
N LEU A 138 -0.92 5.49 19.27
CA LEU A 138 -1.94 6.18 18.47
C LEU A 138 -2.83 7.07 19.34
N LYS A 139 -3.33 6.57 20.48
CA LYS A 139 -4.14 7.38 21.42
C LYS A 139 -3.36 8.58 21.95
N GLY A 140 -2.08 8.40 22.27
CA GLY A 140 -1.20 9.47 22.75
C GLY A 140 -0.88 10.54 21.68
N SER A 141 -0.95 10.19 20.39
CA SER A 141 -0.72 11.14 19.30
C SER A 141 -1.83 12.18 19.11
N GLY A 142 -3.03 11.95 19.67
CA GLY A 142 -4.21 12.78 19.44
C GLY A 142 -4.85 12.62 18.06
N LEU A 143 -4.27 11.80 17.18
CA LEU A 143 -4.82 11.52 15.86
C LEU A 143 -6.08 10.68 15.97
N LYS A 144 -7.10 11.05 15.19
CA LYS A 144 -8.32 10.26 15.02
C LYS A 144 -8.29 9.64 13.63
N LYS A 145 -8.57 8.34 13.57
CA LYS A 145 -8.76 7.66 12.30
C LYS A 145 -10.05 8.20 11.69
N GLU A 146 -9.96 8.82 10.51
CA GLU A 146 -11.16 9.14 9.75
C GLU A 146 -11.83 7.83 9.31
N PRO A 147 -13.16 7.72 9.46
CA PRO A 147 -13.89 6.58 8.92
C PRO A 147 -13.68 6.47 7.41
N GLY A 148 -13.29 5.27 6.96
CA GLY A 148 -13.27 4.98 5.53
C GLY A 148 -14.69 5.13 4.96
N HIS A 149 -14.80 5.71 3.77
CA HIS A 149 -16.07 5.81 3.08
C HIS A 149 -15.89 5.54 1.59
N SER A 150 -16.94 5.01 0.97
CA SER A 150 -17.09 4.90 -0.48
C SER A 150 -18.18 5.85 -0.95
N LEU A 151 -18.05 6.35 -2.17
CA LEU A 151 -19.01 7.24 -2.79
C LEU A 151 -19.39 6.65 -4.15
N ILE A 152 -20.68 6.53 -4.43
CA ILE A 152 -21.17 6.12 -5.75
C ILE A 152 -22.09 7.20 -6.29
N GLU A 153 -22.11 7.37 -7.60
CA GLU A 153 -23.06 8.25 -8.28
C GLU A 153 -24.19 7.41 -8.87
N VAL A 154 -25.43 7.69 -8.46
CA VAL A 154 -26.63 7.06 -8.98
C VAL A 154 -27.54 8.16 -9.52
N LYS A 155 -27.74 8.17 -10.85
CA LYS A 155 -28.61 9.12 -11.54
C LYS A 155 -28.30 10.59 -11.19
N GLY A 156 -27.02 10.96 -11.10
CA GLY A 156 -26.58 12.32 -10.78
C GLY A 156 -26.62 12.68 -9.27
N THR A 157 -26.95 11.72 -8.40
CA THR A 157 -26.92 11.90 -6.94
C THR A 157 -25.79 11.07 -6.36
N PHE A 158 -25.02 11.65 -5.43
CA PHE A 158 -23.94 10.95 -4.74
C PHE A 158 -24.47 10.28 -3.47
N GLU A 159 -24.26 8.97 -3.38
CA GLU A 159 -24.58 8.16 -2.21
C GLU A 159 -23.27 7.80 -1.48
N LYS A 160 -23.17 8.15 -0.19
CA LYS A 160 -21.99 7.93 0.64
C LYS A 160 -22.22 6.75 1.59
N PHE A 161 -21.29 5.80 1.59
CA PHE A 161 -21.28 4.65 2.47
C PHE A 161 -20.07 4.76 3.40
N THR A 162 -20.30 4.94 4.69
CA THR A 162 -19.23 5.07 5.68
C THR A 162 -19.08 3.75 6.45
N VAL A 163 -17.85 3.35 6.76
CA VAL A 163 -17.56 2.14 7.54
C VAL A 163 -18.25 2.23 8.91
N VAL A 164 -19.04 1.20 9.26
CA VAL A 164 -19.85 1.11 10.49
C VAL A 164 -21.03 2.12 10.54
N ASP A 165 -21.34 2.76 9.42
CA ASP A 165 -22.53 3.60 9.27
C ASP A 165 -23.60 2.85 8.46
N PHE A 166 -24.76 2.64 9.08
CA PHE A 166 -25.92 2.00 8.47
C PHE A 166 -27.10 2.96 8.32
N SER A 167 -26.87 4.26 8.51
CA SER A 167 -27.92 5.30 8.46
C SER A 167 -28.41 5.65 7.06
N HIS A 168 -27.87 5.01 6.01
CA HIS A 168 -28.32 5.24 4.65
C HIS A 168 -29.81 4.92 4.52
N SER A 169 -30.55 5.84 3.89
CA SER A 169 -32.00 5.74 3.64
C SER A 169 -32.46 4.44 2.97
N ARG A 170 -31.55 3.73 2.29
CA ARG A 170 -31.81 2.51 1.51
C ARG A 170 -31.09 1.29 2.09
N THR A 171 -30.55 1.37 3.31
CA THR A 171 -29.82 0.27 3.94
C THR A 171 -30.64 -1.03 3.94
N GLU A 172 -31.93 -0.98 4.28
CA GLU A 172 -32.77 -2.19 4.29
C GLU A 172 -32.90 -2.83 2.90
N GLU A 173 -33.21 -2.05 1.87
CA GLU A 173 -33.30 -2.49 0.48
C GLU A 173 -31.98 -3.11 -0.01
N ILE A 174 -30.85 -2.45 0.28
CA ILE A 174 -29.51 -2.91 -0.09
C ILE A 174 -29.20 -4.25 0.60
N MET A 175 -29.49 -4.36 1.89
CA MET A 175 -29.24 -5.59 2.65
C MET A 175 -30.12 -6.75 2.17
N ASP A 176 -31.36 -6.49 1.77
CA ASP A 176 -32.22 -7.54 1.20
C ASP A 176 -31.75 -8.01 -0.17
N ILE A 177 -31.32 -7.10 -1.05
CA ILE A 177 -30.68 -7.48 -2.33
C ILE A 177 -29.38 -8.26 -2.10
N LEU A 178 -28.55 -7.86 -1.13
CA LEU A 178 -27.34 -8.59 -0.79
C LEU A 178 -27.65 -10.01 -0.30
N LYS A 179 -28.72 -10.20 0.48
CA LYS A 179 -29.18 -11.54 0.88
C LYS A 179 -29.60 -12.37 -0.33
N THR A 180 -30.37 -11.83 -1.28
CA THR A 180 -30.78 -12.59 -2.47
C THR A 180 -29.58 -12.98 -3.34
N LEU A 181 -28.62 -12.07 -3.52
CA LEU A 181 -27.38 -12.35 -4.25
C LEU A 181 -26.50 -13.39 -3.54
N SER A 182 -26.44 -13.35 -2.20
CA SER A 182 -25.70 -14.34 -1.42
C SER A 182 -26.32 -15.73 -1.49
N TRP A 183 -27.64 -15.82 -1.67
CA TRP A 183 -28.37 -17.07 -1.87
C TRP A 183 -28.12 -17.64 -3.28
N GLU A 184 -28.18 -16.80 -4.31
CA GLU A 184 -27.89 -17.19 -5.71
C GLU A 184 -26.42 -17.63 -5.90
N ALA A 185 -25.48 -17.05 -5.14
CA ALA A 185 -24.07 -17.49 -5.15
C ALA A 185 -23.88 -18.92 -4.62
N ILE A 186 -24.72 -19.38 -3.68
CA ILE A 186 -24.65 -20.75 -3.14
C ILE A 186 -25.24 -21.76 -4.14
N GLU A 187 -26.30 -21.41 -4.88
CA GLU A 187 -26.87 -22.30 -5.91
C GLU A 187 -25.92 -22.53 -7.11
N SER A 188 -25.03 -21.59 -7.42
CA SER A 188 -24.01 -21.77 -8.47
C SER A 188 -22.84 -22.69 -8.10
N LEU A 189 -22.77 -23.15 -6.84
CA LEU A 189 -21.71 -24.03 -6.32
C LEU A 189 -22.19 -25.43 -5.91
N VAL A 190 -23.47 -25.76 -6.09
CA VAL A 190 -23.98 -27.11 -5.86
C VAL A 190 -24.04 -27.85 -7.21
N PRO A 191 -23.13 -28.79 -7.51
CA PRO A 191 -23.38 -29.73 -8.59
C PRO A 191 -24.58 -30.59 -8.16
N VAL A 192 -25.68 -30.44 -8.90
CA VAL A 192 -26.78 -31.40 -8.89
C VAL A 192 -26.17 -32.77 -9.23
N ILE A 193 -26.18 -33.68 -8.26
CA ILE A 193 -26.06 -35.13 -8.49
C ILE A 193 -27.47 -35.70 -8.39
#